data_AF-A0A936FGI3-F1
#
_entry.id   AF-A0A936FGI3-F1
#
_cell.length_a   1.000
_cell.length_b   1.000
_cell.length_c   1.000
_cell.angle_alpha   90.00
_cell.angle_beta   90.00
_cell.angle_gamma   90.00
#
_symmetry.space_group_name_H-M   'P 1'
#
loop_
_entity.id
_entity.type
_entity.pdbx_description
1 polymer ?
#
loop_
_entity_poly.entity_id
_entity_poly.type
_entity_poly.pdbx_seq_one_letter_code
_entity_poly.pdbx_strand_id
1 'polypeptide(L)'
;MKPILVVTAGLLAVLTAAQAQAPGASAPAVATPVAGAPIAGLQPHQRPAGAPTETDQPASPEQMARWLRGVSAPHPGNVDTIAATGRWWVPLRGPGMTPPYDPRGWHEGASAVSPVAPASAASR
;
A
#
# COMPACT_ATOMS: atom_id res chain seq x y z
N MET A 1 -72.95 20.75 -19.76
CA MET A 1 -73.11 19.29 -19.95
C MET A 1 -71.91 18.77 -20.73
N LYS A 2 -70.97 18.11 -20.06
CA LYS A 2 -69.75 17.49 -20.62
C LYS A 2 -69.50 16.20 -19.80
N PRO A 3 -69.26 15.05 -20.45
CA PRO A 3 -69.52 13.75 -19.85
C PRO A 3 -68.42 13.26 -18.91
N ILE A 4 -68.90 12.55 -17.88
CA ILE A 4 -68.17 11.62 -17.04
C ILE A 4 -67.67 10.46 -17.92
N LEU A 5 -66.39 10.10 -17.82
CA LEU A 5 -65.93 8.78 -18.19
C LEU A 5 -65.16 8.19 -17.00
N VAL A 6 -65.82 7.21 -16.37
CA VAL A 6 -65.23 6.29 -15.40
C VAL A 6 -64.37 5.30 -16.17
N VAL A 7 -63.12 5.11 -15.77
CA VAL A 7 -62.35 3.91 -16.14
C VAL A 7 -61.84 3.25 -14.86
N THR A 8 -62.34 2.04 -14.69
CA THR A 8 -62.15 1.10 -13.61
C THR A 8 -60.80 0.37 -13.73
N ALA A 9 -60.27 -0.04 -12.58
CA ALA A 9 -59.41 -1.21 -12.36
C ALA A 9 -58.04 -1.28 -13.04
N GLY A 10 -56.99 -1.20 -12.20
CA GLY A 10 -55.63 -1.58 -12.53
C GLY A 10 -54.89 -2.04 -11.28
N LEU A 11 -55.27 -3.19 -10.73
CA LEU A 11 -54.52 -3.92 -9.73
C LEU A 11 -53.31 -4.57 -10.41
N LEU A 12 -52.09 -4.11 -10.10
CA LEU A 12 -50.95 -5.02 -9.97
C LEU A 12 -49.84 -4.33 -9.17
N ALA A 13 -49.69 -4.77 -7.91
CA ALA A 13 -48.57 -4.41 -7.06
C ALA A 13 -47.28 -4.92 -7.70
N VAL A 14 -46.40 -3.99 -8.11
CA VAL A 14 -45.06 -4.32 -8.58
C VAL A 14 -44.24 -4.77 -7.37
N LEU A 15 -43.81 -6.02 -7.42
CA LEU A 15 -42.87 -6.64 -6.50
C LEU A 15 -41.55 -5.84 -6.50
N THR A 16 -41.21 -5.21 -5.38
CA THR A 16 -39.91 -4.55 -5.19
C THR A 16 -38.84 -5.62 -5.03
N ALA A 17 -38.07 -5.89 -6.09
CA ALA A 17 -36.84 -6.66 -5.98
C ALA A 17 -35.76 -5.77 -5.34
N ALA A 18 -35.36 -6.08 -4.10
CA ALA A 18 -34.21 -5.51 -3.45
C ALA A 18 -32.94 -5.93 -4.22
N GLN A 19 -32.38 -5.02 -4.99
CA GLN A 19 -31.05 -5.20 -5.60
C GLN A 19 -30.00 -5.01 -4.51
N ALA A 20 -29.33 -6.10 -4.12
CA ALA A 20 -28.16 -6.05 -3.28
C ALA A 20 -27.01 -5.38 -4.06
N GLN A 21 -26.68 -4.15 -3.70
CA GLN A 21 -25.55 -3.42 -4.26
C GLN A 21 -24.26 -4.07 -3.72
N ALA A 22 -23.55 -4.80 -4.58
CA ALA A 22 -22.20 -5.27 -4.26
C ALA A 22 -21.27 -4.05 -4.02
N PRO A 23 -20.37 -4.08 -3.02
CA PRO A 23 -19.42 -3.00 -2.81
C PRO A 23 -18.55 -2.84 -4.05
N GLY A 24 -18.58 -1.61 -4.60
CA GLY A 24 -17.93 -1.23 -5.83
C GLY A 24 -16.45 -1.60 -5.84
N ALA A 25 -16.08 -2.47 -6.79
CA ALA A 25 -14.73 -2.51 -7.29
C ALA A 25 -14.47 -1.19 -8.01
N SER A 26 -13.89 -0.21 -7.31
CA SER A 26 -13.29 0.96 -7.95
C SER A 26 -12.22 0.46 -8.91
N ALA A 27 -12.51 0.48 -10.21
CA ALA A 27 -11.49 0.32 -11.23
C ALA A 27 -10.37 1.33 -10.96
N PRO A 28 -9.09 0.96 -11.13
CA PRO A 28 -8.01 1.92 -10.99
C PRO A 28 -8.26 3.06 -11.97
N ALA A 29 -8.30 4.29 -11.46
CA ALA A 29 -8.34 5.47 -12.32
C ALA A 29 -7.09 5.44 -13.19
N VAL A 30 -7.26 5.06 -14.46
CA VAL A 30 -6.21 5.21 -15.47
C VAL A 30 -5.98 6.71 -15.60
N ALA A 31 -4.86 7.20 -15.08
CA ALA A 31 -4.46 8.57 -15.23
C ALA A 31 -4.42 8.89 -16.73
N THR A 32 -5.30 9.78 -17.19
CA THR A 32 -5.24 10.32 -18.55
C THR A 32 -3.89 11.02 -18.70
N PRO A 33 -3.05 10.63 -19.68
CA PRO A 33 -1.82 11.35 -19.92
C PRO A 33 -2.20 12.78 -20.29
N VAL A 34 -1.79 13.74 -19.47
CA VAL A 34 -1.88 15.16 -19.83
C VAL A 34 -1.01 15.34 -21.07
N ALA A 35 -1.62 15.66 -22.21
CA ALA A 35 -0.90 16.08 -23.39
C ALA A 35 -0.04 17.31 -23.00
N GLY A 36 1.28 17.14 -22.98
CA GLY A 36 2.23 18.14 -22.48
C GLY A 36 2.86 17.85 -21.11
N ALA A 37 2.74 16.64 -20.56
CA ALA A 37 3.55 16.23 -19.40
C ALA A 37 5.05 16.50 -19.67
N PRO A 38 5.79 17.12 -18.73
CA PRO A 38 7.19 17.47 -18.96
C PRO A 38 8.03 16.20 -19.09
N ILE A 39 8.26 15.76 -20.33
CA ILE A 39 9.33 14.83 -20.66
C ILE A 39 10.64 15.56 -20.37
N ALA A 40 11.58 14.92 -19.67
CA ALA A 40 12.87 15.48 -19.29
C ALA A 40 13.41 16.38 -20.43
N GLY A 41 13.46 17.68 -20.16
CA GLY A 41 13.55 18.69 -21.21
C GLY A 41 14.79 18.50 -22.09
N LEU A 42 14.76 19.07 -23.30
CA LEU A 42 15.91 19.15 -24.21
C LEU A 42 17.17 19.79 -23.57
N GLN A 43 17.01 20.41 -22.41
CA GLN A 43 18.06 20.99 -21.57
C GLN A 43 18.15 20.22 -20.24
N PRO A 44 19.02 19.20 -20.13
CA PRO A 44 19.08 18.34 -18.93
C PRO A 44 19.52 19.09 -17.66
N HIS A 45 20.16 20.25 -17.81
CA HIS A 45 20.57 21.11 -16.72
C HIS A 45 19.45 22.02 -16.19
N GLN A 46 18.29 22.05 -16.84
CA GLN A 46 17.16 22.89 -16.45
C GLN A 46 15.98 22.02 -16.03
N ARG A 47 15.44 22.34 -14.85
CA ARG A 47 14.18 21.78 -14.40
C ARG A 47 13.03 22.46 -15.16
N PRO A 48 12.09 21.73 -15.78
CA PRO A 48 10.96 22.33 -16.48
C PRO A 48 10.13 23.24 -15.57
N ALA A 49 9.68 24.38 -16.12
CA ALA A 49 8.76 25.27 -15.43
C ALA A 49 7.45 24.55 -15.11
N GLY A 50 6.96 24.66 -13.88
CA GLY A 50 5.74 23.98 -13.42
C GLY A 50 5.93 22.49 -13.08
N ALA A 51 7.15 21.95 -13.10
CA ALA A 51 7.36 20.57 -12.65
C ALA A 51 6.97 20.42 -11.17
N PRO A 52 6.16 19.39 -10.80
CA PRO A 52 5.71 19.19 -9.42
C PRO A 52 6.88 19.04 -8.46
N THR A 53 6.91 19.83 -7.38
CA THR A 53 7.91 19.69 -6.32
C THR A 53 7.28 18.89 -5.18
N GLU A 54 7.89 17.76 -4.81
CA GLU A 54 7.48 17.05 -3.61
C GLU A 54 7.89 17.86 -2.37
N THR A 55 6.93 18.13 -1.50
CA THR A 55 7.19 18.67 -0.16
C THR A 55 7.56 17.54 0.79
N ASP A 56 8.34 17.86 1.82
CA ASP A 56 8.76 16.87 2.81
C ASP A 56 7.56 16.18 3.46
N GLN A 57 7.66 14.87 3.64
CA GLN A 57 6.60 14.05 4.24
C GLN A 57 7.17 13.41 5.52
N PRO A 58 6.88 13.97 6.70
CA PRO A 58 7.36 13.42 7.94
C PRO A 58 6.77 12.03 8.17
N ALA A 59 7.57 11.15 8.77
CA ALA A 59 7.13 9.83 9.16
C ALA A 59 6.20 9.90 10.37
N SER A 60 5.15 9.09 10.37
CA SER A 60 4.30 8.94 11.56
C SER A 60 5.04 8.21 12.68
N PRO A 61 4.63 8.36 13.95
CA PRO A 61 5.23 7.63 15.07
C PRO A 61 5.19 6.11 14.88
N GLU A 62 4.12 5.57 14.30
CA GLU A 62 3.98 4.13 14.02
C GLU A 62 4.97 3.67 12.94
N GLN A 63 5.16 4.49 11.91
CA GLN A 63 6.17 4.23 10.88
C GLN A 63 7.57 4.21 11.49
N MET A 64 7.87 5.19 12.35
CA MET A 64 9.15 5.28 13.04
C MET A 64 9.38 4.06 13.94
N ALA A 65 8.41 3.69 14.77
CA ALA A 65 8.48 2.51 15.62
C ALA A 65 8.71 1.23 14.82
N ARG A 66 8.07 1.11 13.65
CA ARG A 66 8.28 -0.02 12.74
C ARG A 66 9.68 -0.01 12.13
N TRP A 67 10.18 1.14 11.68
CA TRP A 67 11.50 1.24 11.03
C TRP A 67 12.65 1.01 12.02
N LEU A 68 12.47 1.43 13.27
CA LEU A 68 13.44 1.27 14.35
C LEU A 68 13.30 -0.07 15.10
N ARG A 69 12.48 -0.99 14.59
CA ARG A 69 12.38 -2.36 15.14
C ARG A 69 13.78 -2.99 15.26
N GLY A 70 14.07 -3.54 16.43
CA GLY A 70 15.34 -4.20 16.73
C GLY A 70 16.49 -3.24 17.05
N VAL A 71 16.26 -1.93 17.07
CA VAL A 71 17.24 -0.94 17.55
C VAL A 71 16.93 -0.66 19.01
N SER A 72 17.91 -0.87 19.90
CA SER A 72 17.75 -0.56 21.32
C SER A 72 17.87 0.93 21.58
N ALA A 73 17.08 1.43 22.53
CA ALA A 73 17.24 2.79 23.05
C ALA A 73 18.46 2.87 23.99
N PRO A 74 19.19 4.00 24.02
CA PRO A 74 19.03 5.18 23.15
C PRO A 74 19.50 4.88 21.73
N HIS A 75 18.77 5.38 20.72
CA HIS A 75 19.18 5.17 19.34
C HIS A 75 20.52 5.84 19.07
N PRO A 76 21.44 5.18 18.34
CA PRO A 76 22.73 5.77 18.04
C PRO A 76 22.58 6.98 17.11
N GLY A 77 23.15 8.11 17.53
CA GLY A 77 23.39 9.31 16.72
C GLY A 77 22.30 9.65 15.69
N ASN A 78 22.57 9.33 14.43
CA ASN A 78 21.79 9.74 13.25
C ASN A 78 20.74 8.72 12.78
N VAL A 79 20.49 7.64 13.54
CA VAL A 79 19.58 6.58 13.10
C VAL A 79 18.15 7.10 12.90
N ASP A 80 17.65 7.95 13.80
CA ASP A 80 16.32 8.56 13.66
C ASP A 80 16.22 9.43 12.40
N THR A 81 17.28 10.20 12.10
CA THR A 81 17.36 11.05 10.90
C THR A 81 17.39 10.21 9.62
N ILE A 82 18.17 9.13 9.59
CA ILE A 82 18.24 8.22 8.44
C ILE A 82 16.87 7.55 8.22
N ALA A 83 16.22 7.11 9.28
CA ALA A 83 14.87 6.55 9.20
C ALA A 83 13.88 7.58 8.63
N ALA A 84 14.05 8.87 8.96
CA ALA A 84 13.19 9.98 8.55
C ALA A 84 13.53 10.63 7.18
N THR A 85 14.32 10.01 6.30
CA THR A 85 14.76 10.59 4.99
C THR A 85 13.63 10.74 3.93
N GLY A 86 12.41 11.06 4.33
CA GLY A 86 11.28 11.31 3.43
C GLY A 86 10.98 10.11 2.51
N ARG A 87 10.74 10.36 1.22
CA ARG A 87 10.39 9.32 0.24
C ARG A 87 11.57 8.51 -0.32
N TRP A 88 12.80 8.79 0.12
CA TRP A 88 13.96 8.03 -0.33
C TRP A 88 13.88 6.58 0.14
N TRP A 89 14.41 5.66 -0.66
CA TRP A 89 14.54 4.28 -0.22
C TRP A 89 15.62 4.19 0.86
N VAL A 90 15.28 3.55 1.98
CA VAL A 90 16.18 3.35 3.12
C VAL A 90 16.09 1.88 3.54
N PRO A 91 17.21 1.12 3.56
CA PRO A 91 17.20 -0.30 3.91
C PRO A 91 16.54 -0.60 5.26
N LEU A 92 16.68 0.32 6.21
CA LEU A 92 16.15 0.21 7.57
C LEU A 92 14.62 0.01 7.60
N ARG A 93 13.88 0.47 6.58
CA ARG A 93 12.41 0.50 6.58
C ARG A 93 11.75 -0.83 6.20
N GLY A 94 12.51 -1.75 5.61
CA GLY A 94 12.04 -3.06 5.14
C GLY A 94 12.60 -4.23 5.95
N PRO A 95 11.94 -5.40 5.93
CA PRO A 95 12.52 -6.63 6.44
C PRO A 95 13.73 -7.03 5.59
N GLY A 96 14.75 -7.59 6.24
CA GLY A 96 15.95 -8.13 5.58
C GLY A 96 15.79 -9.61 5.25
N MET A 97 16.91 -10.34 5.34
CA MET A 97 16.96 -11.80 5.18
C MET A 97 16.16 -12.52 6.28
N THR A 98 15.74 -13.75 6.01
CA THR A 98 15.14 -14.66 6.99
C THR A 98 16.20 -15.22 7.96
N PRO A 99 15.79 -15.88 9.06
CA PRO A 99 16.73 -16.54 9.97
C PRO A 99 17.67 -17.50 9.23
N PRO A 100 18.95 -17.64 9.66
CA PRO A 100 19.55 -17.10 10.88
C PRO A 100 20.04 -15.64 10.77
N TYR A 101 19.89 -14.99 9.62
CA TYR A 101 20.46 -13.67 9.33
C TYR A 101 19.44 -12.53 9.49
N ASP A 102 18.61 -12.61 10.53
CA ASP A 102 17.62 -11.58 10.88
C ASP A 102 17.95 -10.94 12.23
N PRO A 103 18.91 -9.99 12.29
CA PRO A 103 19.33 -9.38 13.54
C PRO A 103 18.26 -8.47 14.18
N ARG A 104 17.15 -8.19 13.48
CA ARG A 104 16.10 -7.27 13.94
C ARG A 104 14.76 -7.97 14.17
N GLY A 105 14.71 -9.30 14.07
CA GLY A 105 13.53 -10.11 14.33
C GLY A 105 12.31 -9.73 13.47
N TRP A 106 12.52 -9.39 12.20
CA TRP A 106 11.42 -9.13 11.26
C TRP A 106 10.56 -10.35 10.96
N HIS A 107 11.17 -11.54 11.00
CA HIS A 107 10.57 -12.82 10.66
C HIS A 107 10.35 -13.72 11.88
N GLU A 108 10.48 -13.19 13.10
CA GLU A 108 10.15 -13.93 14.32
C GLU A 108 8.67 -14.39 14.29
N GLY A 109 8.43 -15.67 14.56
CA GLY A 109 7.11 -16.30 14.46
C GLY A 109 6.82 -16.99 13.12
N ALA A 110 7.61 -16.71 12.07
CA ALA A 110 7.69 -17.60 10.92
C ALA A 110 8.66 -18.74 11.31
N SER A 111 8.16 -19.74 12.03
CA SER A 111 8.93 -20.93 12.39
C SER A 111 9.71 -21.39 11.17
N ALA A 112 11.05 -21.34 11.28
CA ALA A 112 11.92 -21.93 10.27
C ALA A 112 11.45 -23.37 10.09
N VAL A 113 11.00 -23.71 8.88
CA VAL A 113 10.76 -25.11 8.52
C VAL A 113 12.08 -25.81 8.82
N SER A 114 12.10 -26.63 9.87
CA SER A 114 13.31 -27.32 10.32
C SER A 114 13.97 -27.94 9.10
N PRO A 115 15.27 -27.70 8.86
CA PRO A 115 15.97 -28.42 7.81
C PRO A 115 15.78 -29.90 8.10
N VAL A 116 15.26 -30.62 7.11
CA VAL A 116 15.09 -32.07 7.14
C VAL A 116 16.38 -32.68 7.71
N ALA A 117 16.28 -33.35 8.85
CA ALA A 117 17.44 -33.97 9.48
C ALA A 117 18.07 -34.95 8.48
N PRO A 118 19.40 -34.94 8.27
CA PRO A 118 20.02 -35.94 7.42
C PRO A 118 19.74 -37.32 8.03
N ALA A 119 19.18 -38.22 7.24
CA ALA A 119 18.97 -39.60 7.63
C ALA A 119 20.30 -40.17 8.14
N SER A 120 20.36 -40.52 9.42
CA SER A 120 21.52 -41.19 9.99
C SER A 120 21.91 -42.36 9.10
N ALA A 121 23.07 -42.26 8.47
CA ALA A 121 23.72 -43.39 7.81
C ALA A 121 23.97 -44.45 8.88
N ALA A 122 23.10 -45.45 8.92
CA ALA A 122 23.25 -46.60 9.78
C ALA A 122 24.50 -47.37 9.33
N SER A 123 25.50 -47.35 10.21
CA SER A 123 26.65 -48.25 10.16
C SER A 123 26.16 -49.67 10.50
N ARG A 124 26.26 -50.60 9.54
CA ARG A 124 26.78 -51.98 9.69
C ARG A 124 26.64 -52.76 8.39
#